data_AF-A0A3D2G7L1-F1
#
_entry.id   AF-A0A3D2G7L1-F1
#
_cell.length_a   1.000
_cell.length_b   1.000
_cell.length_c   1.000
_cell.angle_alpha   90.00
_cell.angle_beta   90.00
_cell.angle_gamma   90.00
#
_symmetry.space_group_name_H-M   'P 1'
#
loop_
_entity.id
_entity.type
_entity.pdbx_description
1 polymer ?
#
loop_
_entity_poly.entity_id
_entity_poly.type
_entity_poly.pdbx_seq_one_letter_code
_entity_poly.pdbx_strand_id
1 'polypeptide(L)' 'AEVFLYFDLGDFPMTARVDPRTTARPGDKVKFAIDVEKIHVFDKETEQIITN' A
#
# COMPACT_ATOMS: atom_id res chain seq x y z
N ALA A 1 -12.07 -11.00 -11.07
CA ALA A 1 -11.01 -10.19 -11.70
C ALA A 1 -10.50 -9.21 -10.66
N GLU A 2 -9.20 -8.88 -10.66
CA GLU A 2 -8.58 -7.95 -9.72
C GLU A 2 -7.67 -7.01 -10.52
N VAL A 3 -7.41 -5.81 -9.98
CA VAL A 3 -6.50 -4.84 -10.60
C VAL A 3 -5.36 -4.56 -9.64
N PHE A 4 -4.14 -4.50 -10.19
CA PHE A 4 -2.94 -4.11 -9.44
C PHE A 4 -2.58 -2.67 -9.78
N LEU A 5 -2.47 -1.83 -8.75
CA LEU A 5 -1.97 -0.47 -8.84
C LEU A 5 -0.52 -0.45 -8.37
N TYR A 6 0.37 -0.03 -9.24
CA TYR A 6 1.77 0.24 -8.92
C TYR A 6 1.93 1.74 -8.73
N PHE A 7 2.45 2.16 -7.59
CA PHE A 7 2.59 3.58 -7.26
C PHE A 7 3.76 3.79 -6.29
N ASP A 8 4.28 5.02 -6.27
CA ASP A 8 5.36 5.40 -5.36
C ASP A 8 4.80 6.17 -4.16
N LEU A 9 5.17 5.75 -2.96
CA LEU A 9 4.96 6.50 -1.72
C LEU A 9 6.28 7.16 -1.32
N GLY A 10 6.51 8.38 -1.82
CA GLY A 10 7.83 9.00 -1.74
C GLY A 10 8.82 8.20 -2.60
N ASP A 11 9.90 7.72 -2.00
CA ASP A 11 10.93 6.91 -2.68
C ASP A 11 10.65 5.40 -2.63
N PHE A 12 9.54 4.98 -2.00
CA PHE A 12 9.20 3.58 -1.80
C PHE A 12 8.19 3.10 -2.85
N PRO A 13 8.56 2.17 -3.75
CA PRO A 13 7.60 1.58 -4.68
C PRO A 13 6.66 0.63 -3.93
N MET A 14 5.35 0.80 -4.15
CA MET A 14 4.29 0.03 -3.51
C MET A 14 3.36 -0.59 -4.54
N THR A 15 2.70 -1.68 -4.14
CA THR A 15 1.66 -2.33 -4.95
C THR A 15 0.39 -2.47 -4.11
N ALA A 16 -0.74 -2.02 -4.66
CA ALA A 16 -2.06 -2.25 -4.07
C ALA A 16 -2.89 -3.15 -4.98
N ARG A 17 -3.53 -4.16 -4.41
CA ARG A 17 -4.51 -5.00 -5.09
C ARG A 17 -5.91 -4.47 -4.78
N VAL A 18 -6.68 -4.13 -5.82
CA VAL A 18 -7.98 -3.46 -5.70
C VAL A 18 -9.07 -4.16 -6.51
N ASP A 19 -10.33 -3.85 -6.18
CA ASP A 19 -11.49 -4.28 -6.93
C ASP A 19 -11.44 -3.73 -8.38
N PRO A 20 -11.79 -4.54 -9.40
CA PRO A 20 -11.70 -4.15 -10.80
C PRO A 20 -12.65 -3.01 -11.20
N ARG A 21 -13.61 -2.64 -10.34
CA ARG A 21 -14.48 -1.46 -10.53
C ARG A 21 -13.79 -0.13 -10.21
N THR A 22 -12.51 -0.16 -9.84
CA THR A 22 -11.71 1.06 -9.63
C THR A 22 -11.71 1.96 -10.86
N THR A 23 -11.86 3.26 -10.64
CA THR A 23 -11.78 4.28 -11.69
C THR A 23 -10.37 4.84 -11.86
N ALA A 24 -9.41 4.40 -11.05
CA ALA A 24 -8.04 4.90 -11.08
C ALA A 24 -7.38 4.70 -12.46
N ARG A 25 -6.62 5.70 -12.90
CA ARG A 25 -5.83 5.71 -14.12
C ARG A 25 -4.38 6.11 -13.82
N PRO A 26 -3.41 5.73 -14.68
CA PRO A 26 -2.04 6.21 -14.55
C PRO A 26 -1.98 7.74 -14.53
N GLY A 27 -1.28 8.31 -13.54
CA GLY A 27 -1.18 9.75 -13.33
C GLY A 27 -2.22 10.35 -12.37
N ASP A 28 -3.25 9.60 -11.99
CA ASP A 28 -4.22 10.05 -10.99
C ASP A 28 -3.61 10.13 -9.59
N LYS A 29 -4.05 11.12 -8.81
CA LYS A 29 -3.86 11.11 -7.36
C LYS A 29 -4.98 10.30 -6.72
N VAL A 30 -4.62 9.14 -6.17
CA VAL A 30 -5.56 8.21 -5.53
C VAL A 30 -5.43 8.32 -4.01
N LYS A 31 -6.57 8.38 -3.30
CA LYS A 31 -6.59 8.27 -1.84
C LYS A 31 -6.76 6.81 -1.44
N PHE A 32 -5.77 6.25 -0.75
CA PHE A 32 -5.82 4.90 -0.23
C PHE A 32 -6.36 4.89 1.21
N ALA A 33 -7.20 3.90 1.50
CA ALA A 33 -7.53 3.53 2.88
C ALA A 33 -6.71 2.28 3.23
N ILE A 34 -5.92 2.38 4.30
CA ILE A 34 -5.11 1.28 4.82
C ILE A 34 -5.84 0.72 6.03
N ASP A 35 -5.98 -0.60 6.07
CA ASP A 35 -6.50 -1.31 7.22
C ASP A 35 -5.45 -1.33 8.33
N VAL A 36 -5.67 -0.53 9.38
CA VAL A 36 -4.73 -0.34 10.48
C VAL A 36 -4.52 -1.61 11.30
N GLU A 37 -5.49 -2.53 11.31
CA GLU A 37 -5.39 -3.82 12.01
C GLU A 37 -4.46 -4.81 11.29
N LYS A 38 -4.02 -4.49 10.07
CA LYS A 38 -3.10 -5.32 9.28
C LYS A 38 -1.75 -4.67 9.05
N ILE A 39 -1.44 -3.60 9.78
CA ILE A 39 -0.15 -2.92 9.64
C ILE A 39 0.88 -3.64 10.50
N HIS A 40 1.96 -4.09 9.87
CA HIS A 40 3.13 -4.60 10.57
C HIS A 40 4.20 -3.51 10.62
N VAL A 41 4.66 -3.18 11.83
CA VAL A 41 5.75 -2.21 12.05
C VAL A 41 6.98 -2.94 12.56
N PHE A 42 8.14 -2.63 11.98
CA PHE A 42 9.42 -3.19 12.35
C PHE A 42 10.37 -2.10 12.83
N ASP A 43 11.18 -2.41 13.84
CA ASP A 43 12.25 -1.54 14.30
C ASP A 43 13.38 -1.48 13.25
N LYS A 44 13.89 -0.26 12.98
CA LYS A 44 14.85 -0.04 11.89
C LYS A 44 16.24 -0.64 12.19
N GLU A 45 16.65 -0.73 13.44
CA GLU A 45 17.99 -1.16 13.83
C GLU A 45 18.06 -2.67 14.09
N THR A 46 17.04 -3.20 14.77
CA THR A 46 16.98 -4.60 15.22
C THR A 46 16.18 -5.50 14.28
N GLU A 47 15.43 -4.90 13.35
CA GLU A 47 14.50 -5.58 12.44
C GLU A 47 13.39 -6.38 13.16
N GLN A 48 13.21 -6.16 14.46
CA GLN A 48 12.19 -6.84 15.26
C GLN A 48 10.80 -6.24 15.06
N ILE A 49 9.78 -7.08 15.15
CA ILE A 49 8.38 -6.67 15.04
C ILE A 49 7.94 -5.88 16.27
N ILE A 50 7.30 -4.73 16.04
CA ILE A 50 6.72 -3.85 17.06
C ILE A 50 5.20 -4.10 17.18
N THR A 51 4.50 -4.30 16.06
CA THR A 51 3.06 -4.55 16.03
C THR A 51 2.65 -5.42 14.84
N ASN A 52 1.50 -6.07 14.96
CA ASN A 52 0.95 -7.04 14.02
C ASN A 52 -0.53 -6.79 13.74
#